data_AF-A0A4P8W2U7-F1
#
_entry.id   AF-A0A4P8W2U7-F1
#
_cell.length_a   1.000
_cell.length_b   1.000
_cell.length_c   1.000
_cell.angle_alpha   90.00
_cell.angle_beta   90.00
_cell.angle_gamma   90.00
#
_symmetry.space_group_name_H-M   'P 1'
#
loop_
_entity.id
_entity.type
_entity.pdbx_description
1 polymer ?
#
loop_
_entity_poly.entity_id
_entity_poly.type
_entity_poly.pdbx_seq_one_letter_code
_entity_poly.pdbx_strand_id
1 'polypeptide(L)'
;VAAASVMDNNELALALREPDLEKVVRYLAGCGLQSCPLLISKGYPDIGWNPVEGERYLDFLRFAVFCNGESVEENANVVVRLLIRRPECFGPALRGEGGNGLLAAMEEAIQISEDPTRDGPSPNNGSSKALEMEEQEDDTIHMGNAIMTFYAALIDLLGRCAPEMHLIHAGKGEAIRIRSILRSLIPLEDLVGVISIPFHMPTIAKDGTVVEPDMSAGFCPDHKAAMVLFLDRVYGIEDQDFLLHLLEVGFLPDLRAAASLDTAALSATDMALALNRYLCTAVLPLLTRCAP
;
A
#
# COMPACT_ATOMS: atom_id res chain seq x y z
N VAL A 1 4.56 -15.80 12.00
CA VAL A 1 4.24 -17.25 12.11
C VAL A 1 2.95 -17.59 11.39
N ALA A 2 1.78 -17.07 11.81
CA ALA A 2 0.50 -17.39 11.15
C ALA A 2 0.44 -16.97 9.67
N ALA A 3 0.90 -15.76 9.32
CA ALA A 3 0.99 -15.31 7.93
C ALA A 3 1.88 -16.24 7.08
N ALA A 4 3.08 -16.56 7.57
CA ALA A 4 3.99 -17.52 6.92
C ALA A 4 3.41 -18.94 6.78
N SER A 5 2.50 -19.36 7.67
CA SER A 5 1.81 -20.64 7.54
C SER A 5 0.74 -20.65 6.45
N VAL A 6 0.13 -19.49 6.14
CA VAL A 6 -0.94 -19.36 5.14
C VAL A 6 -0.40 -18.98 3.76
N MET A 7 0.75 -18.30 3.69
CA MET A 7 1.34 -17.70 2.49
C MET A 7 1.38 -18.58 1.23
N ASP A 8 1.69 -19.88 1.38
CA ASP A 8 1.83 -20.82 0.26
C ASP A 8 0.90 -22.03 0.38
N ASN A 9 -0.13 -21.98 1.22
CA ASN A 9 -0.95 -23.15 1.54
C ASN A 9 -2.45 -22.87 1.37
N ASN A 10 -2.97 -23.22 0.19
CA ASN A 10 -4.40 -23.13 -0.14
C ASN A 10 -5.28 -23.88 0.86
N GLU A 11 -4.85 -25.03 1.38
CA GLU A 11 -5.65 -25.80 2.36
C GLU A 11 -5.81 -25.04 3.68
N LEU A 12 -4.76 -24.34 4.12
CA LEU A 12 -4.81 -23.54 5.34
C LEU A 12 -5.59 -22.24 5.16
N ALA A 13 -5.48 -21.59 3.99
CA ALA A 13 -6.33 -20.45 3.66
C ALA A 13 -7.82 -20.85 3.63
N LEU A 14 -8.16 -22.00 3.05
CA LEU A 14 -9.52 -22.55 3.03
C LEU A 14 -9.99 -23.07 4.39
N ALA A 15 -9.07 -23.38 5.31
CA ALA A 15 -9.40 -23.79 6.67
C ALA A 15 -9.77 -22.60 7.59
N LEU A 16 -9.45 -21.36 7.19
CA LEU A 16 -9.84 -20.17 7.92
C LEU A 16 -11.37 -20.02 7.91
N ARG A 17 -11.95 -19.70 9.07
CA ARG A 17 -13.38 -19.48 9.20
C ARG A 17 -13.66 -18.03 9.53
N GLU A 18 -14.92 -17.61 9.32
CA GLU A 18 -15.38 -16.26 9.64
C GLU A 18 -14.98 -15.77 11.06
N PRO A 19 -15.04 -16.57 12.14
CA PRO A 19 -14.60 -16.14 13.47
C PRO A 19 -13.10 -15.79 13.56
N ASP A 20 -12.26 -16.48 12.78
CA ASP A 20 -10.81 -16.27 12.76
C ASP A 20 -10.50 -14.94 12.06
N LEU A 21 -11.13 -14.70 10.90
CA LEU A 21 -11.03 -13.46 10.14
C LEU A 21 -11.63 -12.27 10.92
N GLU A 22 -12.78 -12.47 11.57
CA GLU A 22 -13.42 -11.44 12.39
C GLU A 22 -12.48 -10.99 13.51
N LYS A 23 -11.79 -11.94 14.18
CA LYS A 23 -10.84 -11.61 15.24
C LYS A 23 -9.73 -10.68 14.74
N VAL A 24 -9.14 -10.97 13.58
CA VAL A 24 -8.12 -10.13 12.95
C VAL A 24 -8.68 -8.76 12.61
N VAL A 25 -9.87 -8.69 12.02
CA VAL A 25 -10.54 -7.43 11.70
C VAL A 25 -10.84 -6.60 12.96
N ARG A 26 -11.15 -7.22 14.12
CA ARG A 26 -11.30 -6.47 15.39
C ARG A 26 -9.97 -5.86 15.84
N TYR A 27 -8.85 -6.55 15.67
CA TYR A 27 -7.52 -6.03 16.01
C TYR A 27 -7.12 -4.88 15.09
N LEU A 28 -7.37 -5.03 13.78
CA LEU A 28 -7.18 -3.96 12.81
C LEU A 28 -8.02 -2.71 13.15
N ALA A 29 -9.29 -2.89 13.53
CA ALA A 29 -10.13 -1.77 14.00
C ALA A 29 -9.54 -1.07 15.24
N GLY A 30 -8.95 -1.83 16.16
CA GLY A 30 -8.22 -1.28 17.31
C GLY A 30 -7.04 -0.39 16.88
N CYS A 31 -6.30 -0.79 15.84
CA CYS A 31 -5.20 0.01 15.30
C CYS A 31 -5.66 1.36 14.76
N GLY A 32 -6.86 1.44 14.18
CA GLY A 32 -7.43 2.71 13.69
C GLY A 32 -7.98 3.65 14.78
N LEU A 33 -8.02 3.21 16.04
CA LEU A 33 -8.58 3.95 17.18
C LEU A 33 -7.58 4.22 18.30
N GLN A 34 -6.42 3.58 18.27
CA GLN A 34 -5.47 3.60 19.37
C GLN A 34 -4.08 3.97 18.87
N SER A 35 -3.49 4.96 19.53
CA SER A 35 -2.06 5.27 19.40
C SER A 35 -1.20 4.09 19.85
N CYS A 36 0.04 4.03 19.37
CA CYS A 36 1.00 3.00 19.79
C CYS A 36 1.79 3.47 21.03
N PRO A 37 1.53 2.95 22.25
CA PRO A 37 2.21 3.41 23.45
C PRO A 37 3.72 3.14 23.41
N LEU A 38 4.12 2.07 22.71
CA LEU A 38 5.53 1.72 22.52
C LEU A 38 6.27 2.80 21.71
N LEU A 39 5.70 3.24 20.58
CA LEU A 39 6.31 4.30 19.77
C LEU A 39 6.35 5.63 20.52
N ILE A 40 5.27 5.99 21.21
CA ILE A 40 5.25 7.20 22.05
C ILE A 40 6.35 7.13 23.14
N SER A 41 6.52 5.97 23.79
CA SER A 41 7.57 5.79 24.80
C SER A 41 8.99 5.86 24.22
N LYS A 42 9.16 5.55 22.94
CA LYS A 42 10.41 5.71 22.17
C LYS A 42 10.60 7.13 21.63
N GLY A 43 9.67 8.06 21.90
CA GLY A 43 9.77 9.47 21.51
C GLY A 43 9.12 9.82 20.17
N TYR A 44 8.43 8.89 19.52
CA TYR A 44 7.72 9.18 18.26
C TYR A 44 6.49 10.08 18.50
N PRO A 45 6.10 10.90 17.51
CA PRO A 45 4.87 11.66 17.56
C PRO A 45 3.63 10.77 17.70
N ASP A 46 2.69 11.23 18.51
CA ASP A 46 1.38 10.57 18.62
C ASP A 46 0.47 11.03 17.49
N ILE A 47 0.18 10.12 16.56
CA ILE A 47 -0.73 10.36 15.42
C ILE A 47 -2.17 9.88 15.69
N GLY A 48 -2.45 9.29 16.85
CA GLY A 48 -3.81 8.86 17.23
C GLY A 48 -4.27 7.50 16.67
N TRP A 49 -3.41 6.79 15.94
CA TRP A 49 -3.67 5.46 15.38
C TRP A 49 -2.33 4.72 15.14
N ASN A 50 -2.38 3.46 14.74
CA ASN A 50 -1.19 2.59 14.59
C ASN A 50 -1.09 1.98 13.18
N PRO A 51 -0.47 2.67 12.21
CA PRO A 51 -0.27 2.15 10.86
C PRO A 51 0.67 0.94 10.81
N VAL A 52 1.69 0.91 11.67
CA VAL A 52 2.72 -0.15 11.69
C VAL A 52 2.12 -1.51 12.05
N GLU A 53 1.32 -1.56 13.12
CA GLU A 53 0.66 -2.82 13.50
C GLU A 53 -0.52 -3.13 12.58
N GLY A 54 -1.21 -2.11 12.07
CA GLY A 54 -2.32 -2.25 11.12
C GLY A 54 -1.89 -2.97 9.83
N GLU A 55 -0.74 -2.59 9.28
CA GLU A 55 -0.15 -3.20 8.08
C GLU A 55 0.04 -4.71 8.25
N ARG A 56 0.52 -5.17 9.40
CA ARG A 56 0.72 -6.61 9.69
C ARG A 56 -0.58 -7.41 9.66
N TYR A 57 -1.68 -6.82 10.12
CA TYR A 57 -2.99 -7.46 10.04
C TYR A 57 -3.53 -7.49 8.62
N LEU A 58 -3.30 -6.42 7.85
CA LEU A 58 -3.66 -6.36 6.43
C LEU A 58 -2.88 -7.41 5.63
N ASP A 59 -1.57 -7.58 5.89
CA ASP A 59 -0.75 -8.59 5.23
C ASP A 59 -1.21 -10.02 5.54
N PHE A 60 -1.60 -10.31 6.78
CA PHE A 60 -2.25 -11.58 7.10
C PHE A 60 -3.55 -11.79 6.30
N LEU A 61 -4.43 -10.78 6.25
CA LEU A 61 -5.68 -10.87 5.49
C LEU A 61 -5.41 -11.05 3.99
N ARG A 62 -4.35 -10.43 3.47
CA ARG A 62 -3.93 -10.56 2.07
C ARG A 62 -3.65 -12.02 1.71
N PHE A 63 -2.93 -12.75 2.56
CA PHE A 63 -2.70 -14.19 2.35
C PHE A 63 -3.95 -15.04 2.56
N ALA A 64 -4.88 -14.60 3.41
CA ALA A 64 -6.15 -15.31 3.60
C ALA A 64 -7.07 -15.21 2.38
N VAL A 65 -7.04 -14.10 1.63
CA VAL A 65 -7.90 -13.89 0.46
C VAL A 65 -7.22 -14.19 -0.87
N PHE A 66 -5.89 -14.34 -0.89
CA PHE A 66 -5.13 -14.55 -2.11
C PHE A 66 -3.96 -15.51 -1.87
N CYS A 67 -3.97 -16.64 -2.56
CA CYS A 67 -2.97 -17.69 -2.38
C CYS A 67 -2.57 -18.28 -3.74
N ASN A 68 -1.26 -18.49 -3.96
CA ASN A 68 -0.71 -19.06 -5.19
C ASN A 68 -1.17 -18.38 -6.51
N GLY A 69 -1.42 -17.06 -6.47
CA GLY A 69 -1.87 -16.31 -7.65
C GLY A 69 -3.38 -16.29 -7.87
N GLU A 70 -4.17 -16.92 -7.00
CA GLU A 70 -5.63 -17.04 -7.13
C GLU A 70 -6.37 -16.41 -5.95
N SER A 71 -7.55 -15.86 -6.24
CA SER A 71 -8.49 -15.34 -5.23
C SER A 71 -9.19 -16.48 -4.49
N VAL A 72 -9.24 -16.38 -3.16
CA VAL A 72 -10.07 -17.23 -2.30
C VAL A 72 -11.40 -16.50 -2.06
N GLU A 73 -12.31 -16.62 -3.03
CA GLU A 73 -13.56 -15.84 -3.09
C GLU A 73 -14.39 -15.90 -1.80
N GLU A 74 -14.48 -17.06 -1.14
CA GLU A 74 -15.24 -17.20 0.11
C GLU A 74 -14.66 -16.31 1.23
N ASN A 75 -13.33 -16.27 1.35
CA ASN A 75 -12.65 -15.42 2.32
C ASN A 75 -12.73 -13.95 1.93
N ALA A 76 -12.52 -13.61 0.66
CA ALA A 76 -12.63 -12.23 0.16
C ALA A 76 -14.00 -11.61 0.49
N ASN A 77 -15.08 -12.34 0.22
CA ASN A 77 -16.45 -11.90 0.51
C ASN A 77 -16.68 -11.66 2.01
N VAL A 78 -16.14 -12.52 2.87
CA VAL A 78 -16.21 -12.37 4.32
C VAL A 78 -15.41 -11.14 4.76
N VAL A 79 -14.16 -10.99 4.29
CA VAL A 79 -13.27 -9.88 4.66
C VAL A 79 -13.88 -8.53 4.28
N VAL A 80 -14.35 -8.35 3.04
CA VAL A 80 -14.98 -7.08 2.62
C VAL A 80 -16.17 -6.74 3.52
N ARG A 81 -17.05 -7.72 3.78
CA ARG A 81 -18.23 -7.54 4.63
C ARG A 81 -17.88 -7.21 6.08
N LEU A 82 -16.81 -7.76 6.61
CA LEU A 82 -16.34 -7.47 7.97
C LEU A 82 -15.71 -6.08 8.06
N LEU A 83 -14.90 -5.69 7.07
CA LEU A 83 -14.25 -4.38 7.01
C LEU A 83 -15.28 -3.24 6.91
N ILE A 84 -16.27 -3.32 6.00
CA ILE A 84 -17.27 -2.25 5.85
C ILE A 84 -18.18 -2.07 7.07
N ARG A 85 -18.25 -3.06 7.97
CA ARG A 85 -18.97 -2.96 9.24
C ARG A 85 -18.14 -2.30 10.35
N ARG A 86 -16.86 -2.02 10.08
CA ARG A 86 -15.89 -1.42 10.99
C ARG A 86 -15.07 -0.37 10.23
N PRO A 87 -15.62 0.83 10.00
CA PRO A 87 -14.94 1.86 9.22
C PRO A 87 -13.56 2.25 9.81
N GLU A 88 -13.31 1.97 11.08
CA GLU A 88 -12.02 2.19 11.75
C GLU A 88 -10.87 1.39 11.13
N CYS A 89 -11.17 0.28 10.45
CA CYS A 89 -10.15 -0.53 9.77
C CYS A 89 -9.51 0.19 8.57
N PHE A 90 -10.14 1.23 8.03
CA PHE A 90 -9.67 1.92 6.82
C PHE A 90 -8.64 3.02 7.11
N GLY A 91 -8.32 3.27 8.38
CA GLY A 91 -7.52 4.42 8.77
C GLY A 91 -8.30 5.74 8.72
N PRO A 92 -7.73 6.82 9.28
CA PRO A 92 -8.44 8.08 9.46
C PRO A 92 -8.83 8.77 8.16
N ALA A 93 -8.08 8.61 7.07
CA ALA A 93 -8.36 9.29 5.81
C ALA A 93 -9.53 8.68 5.03
N LEU A 94 -9.83 7.39 5.24
CA LEU A 94 -10.80 6.63 4.43
C LEU A 94 -12.04 6.19 5.21
N ARG A 95 -12.11 6.44 6.52
CA ARG A 95 -13.26 6.06 7.36
C ARG A 95 -14.49 6.99 7.25
N GLY A 96 -14.47 7.96 6.34
CA GLY A 96 -15.62 8.82 5.97
C GLY A 96 -15.89 10.03 6.88
N GLU A 97 -15.64 9.95 8.18
CA GLU A 97 -15.79 11.10 9.09
C GLU A 97 -14.53 11.99 9.07
N GLY A 98 -14.57 13.07 8.28
CA GLY A 98 -13.52 14.11 8.26
C GLY A 98 -12.21 13.71 7.58
N GLY A 99 -12.18 12.58 6.87
CA GLY A 99 -11.03 12.16 6.06
C GLY A 99 -10.92 12.96 4.75
N ASN A 100 -9.69 13.23 4.32
CA ASN A 100 -9.40 14.02 3.11
C ASN A 100 -9.20 13.15 1.85
N GLY A 101 -9.49 11.84 1.92
CA GLY A 101 -9.24 10.90 0.82
C GLY A 101 -7.83 10.32 0.82
N LEU A 102 -7.62 9.33 -0.05
CA LEU A 102 -6.36 8.58 -0.13
C LEU A 102 -5.23 9.44 -0.68
N LEU A 103 -5.48 10.24 -1.73
CA LEU A 103 -4.43 11.07 -2.34
C LEU A 103 -3.84 12.04 -1.33
N ALA A 104 -4.69 12.81 -0.65
CA ALA A 104 -4.26 13.77 0.36
C ALA A 104 -3.48 13.08 1.50
N ALA A 105 -3.88 11.86 1.89
CA ALA A 105 -3.19 11.11 2.93
C ALA A 105 -1.79 10.64 2.48
N MET A 106 -1.65 10.20 1.23
CA MET A 106 -0.35 9.82 0.66
C MET A 106 0.57 11.05 0.55
N GLU A 107 0.07 12.18 0.06
CA GLU A 107 0.84 13.43 -0.02
C GLU A 107 1.27 13.95 1.36
N GLU A 108 0.37 13.91 2.35
CA GLU A 108 0.71 14.28 3.73
C GLU A 108 1.77 13.33 4.31
N ALA A 109 1.67 12.03 4.03
CA ALA A 109 2.63 11.05 4.51
C ALA A 109 4.02 11.22 3.87
N ILE A 110 4.09 11.66 2.61
CA ILE A 110 5.34 12.07 1.97
C ILE A 110 5.94 13.29 2.69
N GLN A 111 5.13 14.30 2.99
CA GLN A 111 5.61 15.46 3.75
C GLN A 111 6.06 15.09 5.17
N ILE A 112 5.45 14.07 5.79
CA ILE A 112 5.93 13.51 7.07
C ILE A 112 7.32 12.91 6.88
N SER A 113 7.53 12.08 5.85
CA SER A 113 8.84 11.45 5.61
C SER A 113 9.97 12.45 5.33
N GLU A 114 9.63 13.64 4.82
CA GLU A 114 10.59 14.72 4.57
C GLU A 114 10.88 15.58 5.81
N ASP A 115 10.10 15.43 6.90
CA ASP A 115 10.26 16.16 8.16
C ASP A 115 10.74 15.23 9.28
N PRO A 116 12.04 15.26 9.63
CA PRO A 116 12.60 14.40 10.67
C PRO A 116 11.94 14.55 12.05
N THR A 117 11.30 15.69 12.32
CA THR A 117 10.60 15.92 13.60
C THR A 117 9.25 15.20 13.69
N ARG A 118 8.69 14.84 12.53
CA ARG A 118 7.43 14.11 12.37
C ARG A 118 7.65 12.64 12.05
N ASP A 119 8.73 12.32 11.33
CA ASP A 119 9.01 10.97 10.83
C ASP A 119 9.60 10.05 11.90
N GLY A 120 10.47 10.60 12.75
CA GLY A 120 11.27 9.86 13.73
C GLY A 120 11.06 10.28 15.17
N PRO A 121 11.81 9.69 16.12
CA PRO A 121 11.73 10.06 17.52
C PRO A 121 12.20 11.51 17.75
N SER A 122 11.37 12.30 18.42
CA SER A 122 11.66 13.70 18.73
C SER A 122 12.80 13.83 19.75
N PRO A 123 13.84 14.67 19.50
CA PRO A 123 14.97 14.85 20.41
C PRO A 123 14.59 15.58 21.72
N ASN A 124 13.42 16.22 21.79
CA ASN A 124 13.00 17.05 22.93
C ASN A 124 12.36 16.26 24.09
N ASN A 125 12.11 14.95 23.96
CA ASN A 125 11.57 14.11 25.04
C ASN A 125 12.69 13.46 25.87
N GLY A 126 13.47 14.29 26.58
CA GLY A 126 14.00 14.05 27.92
C GLY A 126 14.59 12.69 28.34
N SER A 127 15.16 11.88 27.45
CA SER A 127 15.83 10.63 27.83
C SER A 127 17.22 10.56 27.23
N SER A 128 18.22 10.79 28.08
CA SER A 128 19.65 10.69 27.83
C SER A 128 20.04 9.33 27.23
N LYS A 129 20.09 9.20 25.89
CA LYS A 129 20.68 8.03 25.22
C LYS A 129 21.42 8.42 23.94
N ALA A 130 22.47 9.22 24.08
CA ALA A 130 23.45 9.46 23.01
C ALA A 130 24.43 8.26 22.79
N LEU A 131 24.16 7.09 23.39
CA LEU A 131 25.07 5.93 23.40
C LEU A 131 24.47 4.64 22.80
N GLU A 132 23.25 4.67 22.27
CA GLU A 132 22.60 3.47 21.67
C GLU A 132 22.25 3.65 20.17
N MET A 133 22.76 4.70 19.52
CA MET A 133 22.43 5.01 18.12
C MET A 133 23.03 4.04 17.10
N GLU A 134 24.12 3.33 17.42
CA GLU A 134 24.82 2.45 16.47
C GLU A 134 24.21 1.04 16.34
N GLU A 135 23.33 0.61 17.26
CA GLU A 135 22.62 -0.70 17.20
C GLU A 135 21.13 -0.56 16.78
N GLN A 136 20.64 0.66 16.53
CA GLN A 136 19.20 0.97 16.33
C GLN A 136 18.78 1.23 14.88
N GLU A 137 19.69 1.23 13.91
CA GLU A 137 19.32 1.47 12.49
C GLU A 137 18.30 0.45 11.97
N ASP A 138 18.38 -0.83 12.36
CA ASP A 138 17.47 -1.90 11.89
C ASP A 138 16.05 -1.84 12.53
N ASP A 139 15.87 -1.05 13.59
CA ASP A 139 14.63 -0.92 14.37
C ASP A 139 13.96 0.46 14.21
N THR A 140 14.52 1.32 13.37
CA THR A 140 14.00 2.68 13.14
C THR A 140 12.75 2.60 12.27
N ILE A 141 11.69 3.26 12.72
CA ILE A 141 10.40 3.31 12.01
C ILE A 141 10.28 4.68 11.38
N HIS A 142 10.06 4.72 10.07
CA HIS A 142 9.74 5.96 9.36
C HIS A 142 8.23 6.13 9.34
N MET A 143 7.71 7.09 10.11
CA MET A 143 6.27 7.27 10.28
C MET A 143 5.55 7.59 8.95
N GLY A 144 6.14 8.42 8.10
CA GLY A 144 5.59 8.74 6.78
C GLY A 144 5.47 7.48 5.92
N ASN A 145 6.53 6.69 5.83
CA ASN A 145 6.50 5.43 5.10
C ASN A 145 5.53 4.41 5.72
N ALA A 146 5.42 4.33 7.05
CA ALA A 146 4.46 3.43 7.70
C ALA A 146 3.01 3.76 7.32
N ILE A 147 2.66 5.06 7.24
CA ILE A 147 1.33 5.51 6.81
C ILE A 147 1.08 5.14 5.34
N MET A 148 2.04 5.43 4.44
CA MET A 148 1.92 5.08 3.02
C MET A 148 1.78 3.57 2.81
N THR A 149 2.59 2.78 3.53
CA THR A 149 2.60 1.32 3.43
C THR A 149 1.30 0.72 3.99
N PHE A 150 0.73 1.27 5.07
CA PHE A 150 -0.58 0.88 5.55
C PHE A 150 -1.66 1.08 4.48
N TYR A 151 -1.74 2.26 3.88
CA TYR A 151 -2.74 2.53 2.86
C TYR A 151 -2.51 1.68 1.62
N ALA A 152 -1.26 1.52 1.16
CA ALA A 152 -0.94 0.63 0.04
C ALA A 152 -1.36 -0.83 0.32
N ALA A 153 -1.09 -1.36 1.51
CA ALA A 153 -1.51 -2.70 1.92
C ALA A 153 -3.03 -2.87 1.96
N LEU A 154 -3.75 -1.84 2.43
CA LEU A 154 -5.21 -1.82 2.45
C LEU A 154 -5.77 -1.84 1.03
N ILE A 155 -5.24 -1.01 0.13
CA ILE A 155 -5.68 -0.93 -1.26
C ILE A 155 -5.35 -2.22 -2.02
N ASP A 156 -4.17 -2.81 -1.82
CA ASP A 156 -3.80 -4.11 -2.39
C ASP A 156 -4.75 -5.22 -1.92
N LEU A 157 -5.03 -5.30 -0.61
CA LEU A 157 -6.00 -6.25 -0.05
C LEU A 157 -7.37 -6.11 -0.71
N LEU A 158 -7.89 -4.89 -0.80
CA LEU A 158 -9.20 -4.64 -1.40
C LEU A 158 -9.23 -4.96 -2.90
N GLY A 159 -8.13 -4.69 -3.62
CA GLY A 159 -7.97 -5.07 -5.03
C GLY A 159 -7.97 -6.58 -5.24
N ARG A 160 -7.36 -7.34 -4.32
CA ARG A 160 -7.40 -8.82 -4.32
C ARG A 160 -8.76 -9.38 -3.91
N CYS A 161 -9.49 -8.66 -3.07
CA CYS A 161 -10.88 -8.99 -2.74
C CYS A 161 -11.88 -8.66 -3.85
N ALA A 162 -11.46 -7.98 -4.92
CA ALA A 162 -12.36 -7.62 -6.01
C ALA A 162 -12.83 -8.87 -6.76
N PRO A 163 -14.14 -8.96 -7.08
CA PRO A 163 -14.70 -10.12 -7.74
C PRO A 163 -14.14 -10.29 -9.16
N GLU A 164 -14.06 -11.54 -9.61
CA GLU A 164 -13.62 -11.86 -10.97
C GLU A 164 -14.50 -11.25 -12.07
N MET A 165 -13.86 -10.74 -13.13
CA MET A 165 -14.56 -10.05 -14.24
C MET A 165 -15.63 -10.90 -14.92
N HIS A 166 -15.39 -12.20 -15.08
CA HIS A 166 -16.36 -13.09 -15.71
C HIS A 166 -17.65 -13.22 -14.87
N LEU A 167 -17.58 -13.14 -13.54
CA LEU A 167 -18.75 -13.15 -12.66
C LEU A 167 -19.55 -11.86 -12.79
N ILE A 168 -18.85 -10.73 -12.94
CA ILE A 168 -19.47 -9.42 -13.15
C ILE A 168 -20.18 -9.37 -14.51
N HIS A 169 -19.52 -9.82 -15.58
CA HIS A 169 -20.11 -9.91 -16.92
C HIS A 169 -21.28 -10.89 -16.99
N ALA A 170 -21.24 -11.97 -16.20
CA ALA A 170 -22.35 -12.91 -16.05
C ALA A 170 -23.52 -12.34 -15.23
N GLY A 171 -23.47 -11.08 -14.78
CA GLY A 171 -24.56 -10.43 -14.07
C GLY A 171 -24.77 -10.94 -12.64
N LYS A 172 -23.75 -11.52 -12.00
CA LYS A 172 -23.87 -12.03 -10.64
C LYS A 172 -24.05 -10.87 -9.66
N GLY A 173 -25.25 -10.78 -9.05
CA GLY A 173 -25.64 -9.65 -8.20
C GLY A 173 -24.68 -9.38 -7.03
N GLU A 174 -24.11 -10.43 -6.42
CA GLU A 174 -23.14 -10.28 -5.33
C GLU A 174 -21.83 -9.63 -5.81
N ALA A 175 -21.29 -10.10 -6.95
CA ALA A 175 -20.09 -9.54 -7.56
C ALA A 175 -20.28 -8.06 -7.93
N ILE A 176 -21.43 -7.71 -8.53
CA ILE A 176 -21.78 -6.32 -8.86
C ILE A 176 -21.86 -5.47 -7.59
N ARG A 177 -22.49 -5.98 -6.54
CA ARG A 177 -22.64 -5.26 -5.26
C ARG A 177 -21.29 -4.98 -4.62
N ILE A 178 -20.41 -5.99 -4.55
CA ILE A 178 -19.07 -5.84 -3.97
C ILE A 178 -18.24 -4.85 -4.78
N ARG A 179 -18.24 -4.95 -6.11
CA ARG A 179 -17.55 -3.98 -6.97
C ARG A 179 -18.05 -2.54 -6.73
N SER A 180 -19.36 -2.36 -6.57
CA SER A 180 -19.94 -1.04 -6.24
C SER A 180 -19.48 -0.53 -4.88
N ILE A 181 -19.36 -1.40 -3.88
CA ILE A 181 -18.84 -1.05 -2.55
C ILE A 181 -17.38 -0.60 -2.67
N LEU A 182 -16.54 -1.38 -3.35
CA LEU A 182 -15.12 -1.05 -3.53
C LEU A 182 -14.94 0.31 -4.24
N ARG A 183 -15.72 0.58 -5.30
CA ARG A 183 -15.73 1.88 -5.99
C ARG A 183 -16.17 3.05 -5.09
N SER A 184 -17.08 2.80 -4.16
CA SER A 184 -17.53 3.85 -3.22
C SER A 184 -16.53 4.16 -2.12
N LEU A 185 -15.65 3.20 -1.79
CA LEU A 185 -14.62 3.38 -0.77
C LEU A 185 -13.45 4.21 -1.30
N ILE A 186 -12.99 3.90 -2.51
CA ILE A 186 -11.80 4.52 -3.09
C ILE A 186 -12.16 5.16 -4.45
N PRO A 187 -12.27 6.49 -4.51
CA PRO A 187 -12.52 7.22 -5.74
C PRO A 187 -11.44 6.95 -6.80
N LEU A 188 -11.84 6.96 -8.08
CA LEU A 188 -10.91 6.78 -9.19
C LEU A 188 -9.83 7.88 -9.23
N GLU A 189 -10.25 9.12 -8.94
CA GLU A 189 -9.38 10.31 -8.93
C GLU A 189 -8.24 10.19 -7.90
N ASP A 190 -8.49 9.59 -6.74
CA ASP A 190 -7.47 9.34 -5.74
C ASP A 190 -6.40 8.37 -6.25
N LEU A 191 -6.81 7.28 -6.90
CA LEU A 191 -5.88 6.28 -7.46
C LEU A 191 -5.01 6.91 -8.55
N VAL A 192 -5.64 7.64 -9.48
CA VAL A 192 -4.92 8.34 -10.56
C VAL A 192 -3.95 9.36 -9.97
N GLY A 193 -4.37 10.11 -8.94
CA GLY A 193 -3.53 11.07 -8.24
C GLY A 193 -2.28 10.42 -7.65
N VAL A 194 -2.44 9.32 -6.90
CA VAL A 194 -1.29 8.61 -6.29
C VAL A 194 -0.37 8.01 -7.35
N ILE A 195 -0.93 7.46 -8.42
CA ILE A 195 -0.15 6.96 -9.58
C ILE A 195 0.66 8.09 -10.23
N SER A 196 0.18 9.33 -10.17
CA SER A 196 0.85 10.50 -10.77
C SER A 196 1.96 11.10 -9.90
N ILE A 197 2.12 10.67 -8.65
CA ILE A 197 3.15 11.18 -7.74
C ILE A 197 4.55 10.78 -8.27
N PRO A 198 5.50 11.71 -8.42
CA PRO A 198 6.85 11.38 -8.86
C PRO A 198 7.65 10.68 -7.76
N PHE A 199 8.57 9.80 -8.15
CA PHE A 199 9.53 9.19 -7.23
C PHE A 199 10.74 10.09 -6.99
N HIS A 200 11.32 9.99 -5.78
CA HIS A 200 12.66 10.50 -5.51
C HIS A 200 13.68 9.59 -6.21
N MET A 201 14.38 10.11 -7.22
CA MET A 201 15.29 9.31 -8.03
C MET A 201 16.72 9.33 -7.49
N PRO A 202 17.47 8.21 -7.58
CA PRO A 202 18.90 8.18 -7.33
C PRO A 202 19.64 9.23 -8.17
N THR A 203 20.64 9.88 -7.58
CA THR A 203 21.47 10.87 -8.28
C THR A 203 22.95 10.58 -8.11
N ILE A 204 23.77 11.10 -9.03
CA ILE A 204 25.23 11.01 -8.94
C ILE A 204 25.74 12.35 -8.40
N ALA A 205 26.37 12.30 -7.23
CA ALA A 205 26.99 13.46 -6.60
C ALA A 205 28.23 13.94 -7.38
N LYS A 206 28.72 15.14 -7.06
CA LYS A 206 29.84 15.79 -7.77
C LYS A 206 31.16 15.00 -7.68
N ASP A 207 31.30 14.16 -6.67
CA ASP A 207 32.45 13.30 -6.44
C ASP A 207 32.30 11.91 -7.11
N GLY A 208 31.20 11.68 -7.84
CA GLY A 208 30.91 10.43 -8.52
C GLY A 208 30.23 9.37 -7.65
N THR A 209 29.91 9.68 -6.39
CA THR A 209 29.16 8.77 -5.52
C THR A 209 27.68 8.74 -5.88
N VAL A 210 27.05 7.58 -5.70
CA VAL A 210 25.60 7.42 -5.90
C VAL A 210 24.89 7.78 -4.59
N VAL A 211 23.91 8.67 -4.69
CA VAL A 211 23.02 9.03 -3.58
C VAL A 211 21.67 8.39 -3.88
N GLU A 212 21.33 7.38 -3.10
CA GLU A 212 20.07 6.64 -3.23
C GLU A 212 19.02 7.16 -2.24
N PRO A 213 17.74 7.17 -2.62
CA PRO A 213 16.65 7.35 -1.68
C PRO A 213 16.54 6.13 -0.76
N ASP A 214 16.20 6.35 0.50
CA ASP A 214 15.88 5.25 1.41
C ASP A 214 14.48 4.70 1.09
N MET A 215 14.44 3.47 0.59
CA MET A 215 13.21 2.77 0.18
C MET A 215 12.30 2.43 1.36
N SER A 216 12.82 2.45 2.59
CA SER A 216 12.08 2.21 3.82
C SER A 216 11.60 3.50 4.51
N ALA A 217 12.02 4.66 4.01
CA ALA A 217 11.70 5.96 4.57
C ALA A 217 10.82 6.84 3.68
N GLY A 218 10.60 6.50 2.40
CA GLY A 218 9.90 7.36 1.45
C GLY A 218 8.87 6.66 0.57
N PHE A 219 8.28 7.43 -0.34
CA PHE A 219 7.34 6.91 -1.35
C PHE A 219 8.06 6.03 -2.37
N CYS A 220 7.59 4.79 -2.53
CA CYS A 220 8.27 3.78 -3.33
C CYS A 220 7.35 3.13 -4.38
N PRO A 221 7.91 2.45 -5.40
CA PRO A 221 7.12 1.83 -6.47
C PRO A 221 6.07 0.82 -6.00
N ASP A 222 6.30 0.14 -4.88
CA ASP A 222 5.34 -0.82 -4.33
C ASP A 222 4.05 -0.13 -3.85
N HIS A 223 4.11 1.14 -3.43
CA HIS A 223 2.92 1.93 -3.10
C HIS A 223 2.05 2.18 -4.34
N LYS A 224 2.64 2.48 -5.51
CA LYS A 224 1.90 2.61 -6.78
C LYS A 224 1.36 1.27 -7.27
N ALA A 225 2.10 0.18 -7.09
CA ALA A 225 1.69 -1.15 -7.53
C ALA A 225 0.30 -1.54 -6.97
N ALA A 226 0.07 -1.25 -5.69
CA ALA A 226 -1.24 -1.47 -5.04
C ALA A 226 -2.37 -0.66 -5.72
N MET A 227 -2.11 0.60 -6.07
CA MET A 227 -3.09 1.46 -6.74
C MET A 227 -3.45 0.92 -8.12
N VAL A 228 -2.44 0.50 -8.88
CA VAL A 228 -2.61 -0.08 -10.22
C VAL A 228 -3.40 -1.40 -10.14
N LEU A 229 -3.10 -2.26 -9.16
CA LEU A 229 -3.86 -3.50 -8.93
C LEU A 229 -5.33 -3.21 -8.67
N PHE A 230 -5.63 -2.29 -7.74
CA PHE A 230 -7.01 -1.94 -7.41
C PHE A 230 -7.73 -1.32 -8.60
N LEU A 231 -7.07 -0.38 -9.29
CA LEU A 231 -7.62 0.27 -10.49
C LEU A 231 -8.00 -0.78 -11.53
N ASP A 232 -7.10 -1.72 -11.83
CA ASP A 232 -7.35 -2.78 -12.78
C ASP A 232 -8.51 -3.69 -12.36
N ARG A 233 -8.47 -4.17 -11.12
CA ARG A 233 -9.41 -5.17 -10.61
C ARG A 233 -10.81 -4.61 -10.33
N VAL A 234 -10.93 -3.34 -9.96
CA VAL A 234 -12.19 -2.73 -9.52
C VAL A 234 -12.78 -1.82 -10.60
N TYR A 235 -11.96 -0.99 -11.22
CA TYR A 235 -12.42 -0.09 -12.27
C TYR A 235 -12.33 -0.75 -13.63
N GLY A 236 -11.21 -1.40 -13.93
CA GLY A 236 -10.88 -1.87 -15.27
C GLY A 236 -10.52 -0.69 -16.18
N ILE A 237 -9.88 -0.98 -17.31
CA ILE A 237 -9.56 0.00 -18.35
C ILE A 237 -10.20 -0.48 -19.65
N GLU A 238 -11.41 0.00 -19.89
CA GLU A 238 -12.20 -0.32 -21.10
C GLU A 238 -12.15 0.82 -22.13
N ASP A 239 -11.85 2.04 -21.69
CA ASP A 239 -11.82 3.25 -22.50
C ASP A 239 -10.38 3.64 -22.90
N GLN A 240 -10.19 3.94 -24.18
CA GLN A 240 -8.89 4.30 -24.72
C GLN A 240 -8.43 5.68 -24.22
N ASP A 241 -9.35 6.64 -24.06
CA ASP A 241 -9.00 7.97 -23.57
C ASP A 241 -8.50 7.88 -22.12
N PHE A 242 -9.15 7.06 -21.29
CA PHE A 242 -8.69 6.80 -19.94
C PHE A 242 -7.31 6.12 -19.88
N LEU A 243 -7.04 5.14 -20.76
CA LEU A 243 -5.71 4.53 -20.86
C LEU A 243 -4.63 5.55 -21.23
N LEU A 244 -4.91 6.41 -22.23
CA LEU A 244 -3.99 7.45 -22.67
C LEU A 244 -3.72 8.46 -21.56
N HIS A 245 -4.75 8.83 -20.79
CA HIS A 245 -4.59 9.68 -19.63
C HIS A 245 -3.65 9.05 -18.58
N LEU A 246 -3.87 7.78 -18.19
CA LEU A 246 -3.00 7.06 -17.26
C LEU A 246 -1.55 6.95 -17.76
N LEU A 247 -1.37 6.69 -19.06
CA LEU A 247 -0.05 6.70 -19.69
C LEU A 247 0.63 8.06 -19.53
N GLU A 248 -0.09 9.15 -19.78
CA GLU A 248 0.47 10.50 -19.73
C GLU A 248 0.88 10.92 -18.32
N VAL A 249 0.00 10.71 -17.33
CA VAL A 249 0.19 11.25 -15.98
C VAL A 249 1.03 10.35 -15.06
N GLY A 250 1.07 9.04 -15.31
CA GLY A 250 1.74 8.07 -14.44
C GLY A 250 2.76 7.20 -15.15
N PHE A 251 2.30 6.34 -16.07
CA PHE A 251 3.12 5.23 -16.56
C PHE A 251 4.28 5.67 -17.46
N LEU A 252 4.11 6.67 -18.34
CA LEU A 252 5.22 7.18 -19.16
C LEU A 252 6.29 7.90 -18.33
N PRO A 253 5.94 8.77 -17.35
CA PRO A 253 6.90 9.26 -16.37
C PRO A 253 7.69 8.13 -15.69
N ASP A 254 7.01 7.10 -15.19
CA ASP A 254 7.65 5.97 -14.51
C ASP A 254 8.58 5.16 -15.45
N LEU A 255 8.16 4.92 -16.71
CA LEU A 255 8.98 4.24 -17.73
C LEU A 255 10.23 5.05 -18.09
N ARG A 256 10.10 6.38 -18.21
CA ARG A 256 11.26 7.27 -18.46
C ARG A 256 12.20 7.27 -17.27
N ALA A 257 11.68 7.28 -16.05
CA ALA A 257 12.46 7.18 -14.83
C ALA A 257 13.27 5.87 -14.81
N ALA A 258 12.65 4.73 -15.13
CA ALA A 258 13.35 3.45 -15.22
C ALA A 258 14.44 3.46 -16.30
N ALA A 259 14.14 3.97 -17.49
CA ALA A 259 15.12 4.10 -18.56
C ALA A 259 16.31 4.99 -18.18
N SER A 260 16.09 6.03 -17.36
CA SER A 260 17.18 6.91 -16.89
C SER A 260 18.13 6.23 -15.90
N LEU A 261 17.65 5.17 -15.20
CA LEU A 261 18.46 4.38 -14.27
C LEU A 261 19.22 3.23 -14.97
N ASP A 262 18.96 2.97 -16.27
CA ASP A 262 19.64 1.93 -17.05
C ASP A 262 21.06 2.36 -17.47
N THR A 263 21.90 2.60 -16.47
CA THR A 263 23.31 2.93 -16.61
C THR A 263 24.13 2.05 -15.68
N ALA A 264 25.41 1.81 -16.02
CA ALA A 264 26.28 0.95 -15.22
C ALA A 264 26.43 1.38 -13.76
N ALA A 265 26.19 2.65 -13.44
CA ALA A 265 26.28 3.19 -12.08
C ALA A 265 24.97 3.07 -11.29
N LEU A 266 23.81 3.02 -11.95
CA LEU A 266 22.50 3.16 -11.29
C LEU A 266 21.60 1.92 -11.43
N SER A 267 21.90 1.01 -12.35
CA SER A 267 21.03 -0.14 -12.65
C SER A 267 20.91 -1.16 -11.52
N ALA A 268 21.84 -1.12 -10.55
CA ALA A 268 21.87 -1.98 -9.37
C ALA A 268 21.32 -1.30 -8.11
N THR A 269 20.85 -0.04 -8.19
CA THR A 269 20.23 0.68 -7.06
C THR A 269 18.93 -0.01 -6.64
N ASP A 270 18.56 0.09 -5.36
CA ASP A 270 17.32 -0.52 -4.87
C ASP A 270 16.09 0.09 -5.55
N MET A 271 16.13 1.39 -5.84
CA MET A 271 15.09 2.07 -6.61
C MET A 271 14.98 1.52 -8.04
N ALA A 272 16.10 1.26 -8.74
CA ALA A 272 16.05 0.69 -10.09
C ALA A 272 15.39 -0.70 -10.09
N LEU A 273 15.73 -1.55 -9.10
CA LEU A 273 15.13 -2.87 -8.96
C LEU A 273 13.64 -2.79 -8.61
N ALA A 274 13.25 -1.92 -7.66
CA ALA A 274 11.87 -1.74 -7.25
C ALA A 274 11.01 -1.19 -8.39
N LEU A 275 11.51 -0.21 -9.16
CA LEU A 275 10.79 0.41 -10.27
C LEU A 275 10.60 -0.60 -11.41
N ASN A 276 11.64 -1.36 -11.76
CA ASN A 276 11.52 -2.42 -12.77
C ASN A 276 10.55 -3.52 -12.33
N ARG A 277 10.54 -3.90 -11.05
CA ARG A 277 9.57 -4.86 -10.49
C ARG A 277 8.15 -4.33 -10.65
N TYR A 278 7.85 -3.12 -10.18
CA TYR A 278 6.55 -2.48 -10.35
C TYR A 278 6.10 -2.41 -11.82
N LEU A 279 6.99 -1.97 -12.72
CA LEU A 279 6.67 -1.89 -14.14
C LEU A 279 6.36 -3.26 -14.72
N CYS A 280 7.16 -4.27 -14.41
CA CYS A 280 6.98 -5.63 -14.95
C CYS A 280 5.77 -6.37 -14.37
N THR A 281 5.41 -6.13 -13.10
CA THR A 281 4.34 -6.89 -12.44
C THR A 281 2.99 -6.20 -12.48
N ALA A 282 2.95 -4.85 -12.50
CA ALA A 282 1.71 -4.10 -12.45
C ALA A 282 1.40 -3.38 -13.78
N VAL A 283 2.37 -2.66 -14.35
CA VAL A 283 2.11 -1.76 -15.49
C VAL A 283 2.09 -2.52 -16.82
N LEU A 284 3.15 -3.26 -17.15
CA LEU A 284 3.28 -3.95 -18.44
C LEU A 284 2.18 -4.99 -18.69
N PRO A 285 1.76 -5.81 -17.72
CA PRO A 285 0.66 -6.75 -17.94
C PRO A 285 -0.67 -6.03 -18.26
N LEU A 286 -0.93 -4.92 -17.57
CA LEU A 286 -2.10 -4.07 -17.81
C LEU A 286 -2.05 -3.47 -19.23
N LEU A 287 -0.91 -2.86 -19.61
CA LEU A 287 -0.75 -2.29 -20.95
C LEU A 287 -0.87 -3.34 -22.05
N THR A 288 -0.32 -4.54 -21.84
CA THR A 288 -0.38 -5.63 -22.82
C THR A 288 -1.81 -6.11 -23.06
N ARG A 289 -2.64 -6.12 -22.01
CA ARG A 289 -4.05 -6.50 -22.12
C ARG A 289 -4.91 -5.40 -22.74
N CYS A 290 -4.57 -4.13 -22.52
CA CYS A 290 -5.30 -2.98 -23.06
C CYS A 290 -4.81 -2.55 -24.46
N ALA A 291 -3.66 -3.05 -24.92
CA ALA A 291 -3.16 -2.82 -26.26
C ALA A 291 -4.04 -3.56 -27.30
N PRO A 292 -4.46 -2.89 -28.38
CA PRO A 292 -5.33 -3.46 -29.42
C PRO A 292 -4.64 -4.50 -30.30
#